data_AF-A0A0T7GCU4-F1
#
_entry.id   AF-A0A0T7GCU4-F1
#
_cell.length_a   1.000
_cell.length_b   1.000
_cell.length_c   1.000
_cell.angle_alpha   90.00
_cell.angle_beta   90.00
_cell.angle_gamma   90.00
#
_symmetry.space_group_name_H-M   'P 1'
#
loop_
_entity.id
_entity.type
_entity.pdbx_description
1 polymer ?
#
loop_
_entity_poly.entity_id
_entity_poly.type
_entity_poly.pdbx_seq_one_letter_code
_entity_poly.pdbx_strand_id
1 'polypeptide(L)' 'MRPNRSITISLPEDMAELVQKKVASGEFADESEVVAEGLRYLADHDAGIESWLRDEVVPTRHGA' A
#
# COMPACT_ATOMS: atom_id res chain seq x y z
N MET A 1 2.80 15.61 20.32
CA MET A 1 1.97 15.33 19.13
C MET A 1 2.90 14.96 17.98
N ARG A 2 2.76 13.78 17.38
CA ARG A 2 3.51 13.39 16.17
C ARG A 2 2.70 13.90 14.96
N PRO A 3 3.32 14.55 13.97
CA PRO A 3 2.59 15.04 12.80
C PRO A 3 2.13 13.85 11.95
N ASN A 4 0.82 13.70 11.77
CA ASN A 4 0.28 12.85 10.70
C ASN A 4 0.19 13.71 9.42
N ARG A 5 0.61 13.17 8.28
CA ARG A 5 0.54 13.84 6.97
C ARG A 5 -0.39 13.01 6.09
N SER A 6 -1.48 13.62 5.63
CA SER A 6 -2.33 13.02 4.59
C SER A 6 -1.65 13.13 3.23
N ILE A 7 -1.70 12.04 2.48
CA ILE A 7 -1.31 11.98 1.08
C ILE A 7 -2.45 11.32 0.31
N THR A 8 -2.76 11.82 -0.89
CA THR A 8 -3.75 11.19 -1.76
C THR A 8 -3.00 10.38 -2.82
N ILE A 9 -3.34 9.10 -2.93
CA ILE A 9 -2.83 8.20 -3.94
C ILE A 9 -4.01 7.54 -4.67
N SER A 10 -3.88 7.34 -5.96
CA SER A 10 -4.86 6.58 -6.74
C SER A 10 -4.45 5.12 -6.78
N LEU A 11 -5.35 4.24 -6.35
CA LEU A 11 -5.17 2.79 -6.37
C LEU A 11 -5.96 2.20 -7.55
N PRO A 12 -5.47 1.13 -8.19
CA PRO A 12 -6.29 0.30 -9.09
C PRO A 12 -7.52 -0.24 -8.35
N GLU A 13 -8.62 -0.48 -9.09
CA GLU A 13 -9.90 -0.91 -8.53
C GLU A 13 -9.76 -2.17 -7.66
N ASP A 14 -9.05 -3.19 -8.15
CA ASP A 14 -8.84 -4.45 -7.43
C ASP A 14 -8.15 -4.25 -6.07
N MET A 15 -7.19 -3.30 -5.99
CA MET A 15 -6.50 -2.99 -4.74
C MET A 15 -7.38 -2.18 -3.79
N ALA A 16 -8.19 -1.26 -4.31
CA ALA A 16 -9.16 -0.53 -3.51
C ALA A 16 -10.23 -1.47 -2.92
N GLU A 17 -10.67 -2.48 -3.68
CA GLU A 17 -11.54 -3.53 -3.16
C GLU A 17 -10.87 -4.37 -2.07
N LEU A 18 -9.59 -4.69 -2.22
CA LEU A 18 -8.84 -5.45 -1.22
C LEU A 18 -8.74 -4.66 0.10
N VAL A 19 -8.41 -3.37 0.02
CA VAL A 19 -8.37 -2.48 1.20
C VAL A 19 -9.74 -2.43 1.87
N GLN A 20 -10.82 -2.22 1.09
CA GLN A 20 -12.18 -2.21 1.63
C GLN A 20 -12.57 -3.54 2.29
N LYS A 21 -12.20 -4.69 1.70
CA LYS A 21 -12.44 -6.01 2.31
C LYS A 21 -11.74 -6.17 3.65
N LYS A 22 -10.51 -5.65 3.77
CA LYS A 22 -9.70 -5.69 5.00
C LYS A 22 -10.25 -4.79 6.12
N VAL A 23 -10.77 -3.62 5.77
CA VAL A 23 -11.48 -2.76 6.73
C VAL A 23 -12.81 -3.40 7.11
N ALA A 24 -13.56 -3.92 6.13
CA ALA A 24 -14.86 -4.57 6.37
C ALA A 24 -14.75 -5.85 7.20
N SER A 25 -13.62 -6.57 7.16
CA SER A 25 -13.37 -7.72 8.03
C SER A 25 -13.10 -7.32 9.49
N GLY A 26 -12.93 -6.03 9.78
CA GLY A 26 -12.58 -5.53 11.11
C GLY A 26 -11.13 -5.79 11.50
N GLU A 27 -10.28 -6.18 10.54
CA GLU A 27 -8.84 -6.38 10.75
C GLU A 27 -8.12 -5.03 10.89
N PHE A 28 -8.69 -3.97 10.30
CA PHE A 28 -8.17 -2.61 10.34
C PHE A 28 -9.28 -1.60 10.62
N ALA A 29 -8.96 -0.53 11.32
CA ALA A 29 -9.90 0.54 11.66
C ALA A 29 -10.29 1.41 10.45
N ASP A 30 -9.33 1.64 9.55
CA ASP A 30 -9.52 2.47 8.35
C ASP A 30 -8.54 2.11 7.23
N GLU A 31 -8.80 2.62 6.04
CA GLU A 31 -8.00 2.37 4.84
C GLU A 31 -6.54 2.82 4.99
N SER A 32 -6.30 3.90 5.74
CA SER A 32 -4.95 4.41 6.00
C SER A 32 -4.16 3.46 6.89
N GLU A 33 -4.82 2.76 7.81
CA GLU A 33 -4.20 1.76 8.68
C GLU A 33 -3.76 0.53 7.87
N VAL A 34 -4.61 0.06 6.94
CA VAL A 34 -4.26 -1.00 5.99
C VAL A 34 -3.00 -0.62 5.18
N VAL A 35 -2.98 0.60 4.64
CA VAL A 35 -1.86 1.09 3.83
C VAL A 35 -0.61 1.29 4.66
N ALA A 36 -0.72 1.83 5.88
CA ALA A 36 0.40 2.04 6.77
C ALA A 36 1.03 0.71 7.23
N GLU A 37 0.20 -0.28 7.53
CA GLU A 37 0.66 -1.62 7.89
C GLU A 37 1.33 -2.32 6.70
N GLY A 38 0.74 -2.20 5.50
CA GLY A 38 1.36 -2.67 4.27
C GLY A 38 2.74 -2.02 4.02
N LEU A 39 2.85 -0.71 4.18
CA LEU A 39 4.13 0.01 4.06
C LEU A 39 5.14 -0.38 5.15
N ARG A 40 4.68 -0.66 6.37
CA ARG A 40 5.54 -1.13 7.47
C ARG A 40 6.05 -2.54 7.21
N TYR A 41 5.20 -3.43 6.72
CA TYR A 41 5.59 -4.78 6.30
C TYR A 41 6.61 -4.74 5.16
N LEU A 42 6.41 -3.87 4.17
CA LEU A 42 7.38 -3.64 3.11
C LEU A 42 8.72 -3.12 3.66
N ALA A 43 8.69 -2.14 4.57
CA ALA A 43 9.91 -1.59 5.17
C ALA A 43 10.67 -2.60 6.05
N ASP A 44 9.96 -3.51 6.73
CA ASP A 44 10.55 -4.62 7.49
C ASP A 44 11.19 -5.67 6.57
N HIS A 45 10.62 -5.83 5.36
CA HIS A 45 11.11 -6.73 4.32
C HIS A 45 12.18 -6.11 3.40
N ASP A 46 12.51 -4.82 3.55
CA ASP A 46 13.40 -4.03 2.69
C ASP A 46 14.91 -4.26 2.96
N ALA A 47 15.28 -5.50 3.30
CA ALA A 47 16.61 -6.01 2.98
C ALA A 47 16.66 -6.65 1.57
N GLY A 48 15.54 -6.67 0.83
CA GLY A 48 15.45 -7.32 -0.49
C GLY A 48 14.49 -6.69 -1.52
N ILE A 49 13.91 -5.51 -1.27
CA ILE A 49 12.77 -4.98 -2.07
C ILE A 49 13.16 -4.11 -3.28
N GLU A 50 14.43 -3.75 -3.49
CA GLU A 50 14.84 -3.13 -4.77
C GLU A 50 14.55 -4.01 -6.00
N SER A 51 14.46 -5.33 -5.82
CA SER A 51 14.16 -6.28 -6.90
C SER A 51 12.66 -6.42 -7.20
N TRP A 52 11.79 -6.38 -6.18
CA TRP A 52 10.35 -6.58 -6.36
C TRP A 52 9.63 -5.32 -6.85
N LEU A 53 10.08 -4.13 -6.41
CA LEU A 53 9.59 -2.85 -6.93
C LEU A 53 9.86 -2.70 -8.44
N ARG A 54 10.91 -3.37 -8.96
CA ARG A 54 11.31 -3.34 -10.37
C ARG A 54 10.58 -4.36 -11.24
N ASP A 55 10.18 -5.50 -10.69
CA ASP A 55 9.58 -6.60 -11.48
C ASP A 55 8.04 -6.63 -11.42
N GLU A 56 7.43 -6.30 -10.27
CA GLU A 56 5.96 -6.43 -10.09
C GLU A 56 5.23 -5.08 -9.98
N VAL A 57 5.93 -3.96 -9.72
CA VAL A 57 5.33 -2.61 -9.60
C VAL A 57 5.62 -1.72 -10.82
N VAL A 58 6.53 -2.13 -11.72
CA VAL A 58 6.83 -1.44 -12.98
C VAL A 58 5.81 -1.63 -14.12
N PRO A 59 4.79 -2.51 -14.11
CA PRO A 59 3.79 -2.46 -15.19
C PRO A 59 2.93 -1.19 -15.17
N THR A 60 2.87 -0.45 -14.05
CA THR A 60 2.00 0.74 -13.95
C THR A 60 2.70 2.06 -14.28
N ARG A 61 4.01 2.05 -14.63
CA ARG A 61 4.68 3.27 -15.10
C ARG A 61 5.80 3.07 -16.13
N HIS A 62 5.47 2.50 -17.28
CA HIS A 62 6.04 2.82 -18.62
C HIS A 62 5.22 2.04 -19.66
N GLY A 63 4.68 2.58 -20.75
CA GLY A 63 4.66 3.91 -21.34
C GLY A 63 3.53 3.92 -22.38
N ALA A 64 3.01 5.11 -22.70
CA ALA A 64 3.10 5.72 -24.04
C ALA A 64 1.92 5.32 -24.96
#